data_AF-A0A812VP85-F1
#
_entry.id   AF-A0A812VP85-F1
#
_cell.length_a   1.000
_cell.length_b   1.000
_cell.length_c   1.000
_cell.angle_alpha   90.00
_cell.angle_beta   90.00
_cell.angle_gamma   90.00
#
_symmetry.space_group_name_H-M   'P 1'
#
loop_
_entity.id
_entity.type
_entity.pdbx_description
1 polymer ?
#
loop_
_entity_poly.entity_id
_entity_poly.type
_entity_poly.pdbx_seq_one_letter_code
_entity_poly.pdbx_strand_id
1 'polypeptide(L)'
;KFLMLISIIANQIIYFFSDKVAEDLHLWYKEHKQKAYLGFYLIAMVLELMMDLFFTARTTFNQLIAAGRRTYGGEKLSDLASWHEVVQTYVMQNALGNQLLDYAFPSTFLAPFLFEPLLGFILYHLGKLMVRSHVALSKYDAQSAVSWFWVNDLSRYADTILNLTIAVIFLAIHGGFNARAFGYLLGCHLYIYLFDHWMLLRAMPRARYNLMSVDSLAHMMMVIPNGIALVCLVFKANCKNMQEHPLGRLMPFETYCFVSMDLIRVLILAFVVHASIHMFIVYMILRYIRVDHKQQETAYAEL
;
A
#
# COMPACT_ATOMS: atom_id res chain seq x y z
N LYS A 1 -9.36 -14.50 -11.25
CA LYS A 1 -8.26 -15.50 -11.26
C LYS A 1 -7.12 -15.12 -12.21
N PHE A 2 -7.36 -14.88 -13.50
CA PHE A 2 -6.31 -14.40 -14.43
C PHE A 2 -5.71 -13.05 -14.00
N LEU A 3 -6.55 -12.09 -13.60
CA LEU A 3 -6.12 -10.78 -13.11
C LEU A 3 -5.22 -10.85 -11.86
N MET A 4 -5.48 -11.81 -10.96
CA MET A 4 -4.65 -12.03 -9.77
C MET A 4 -3.24 -12.47 -10.14
N LEU A 5 -3.09 -13.37 -11.13
CA LEU A 5 -1.78 -13.80 -11.60
C LEU A 5 -1.01 -12.64 -12.27
N ILE A 6 -1.72 -11.83 -13.06
CA ILE A 6 -1.12 -10.63 -13.67
C ILE A 6 -0.61 -9.67 -12.60
N SER A 7 -1.40 -9.38 -11.57
CA SER A 7 -0.99 -8.49 -10.49
C SER A 7 0.23 -9.02 -9.74
N ILE A 8 0.31 -10.32 -9.46
CA ILE A 8 1.49 -10.92 -8.85
C ILE A 8 2.73 -10.73 -9.74
N ILE A 9 2.62 -10.99 -11.04
CA ILE A 9 3.73 -10.83 -11.99
C ILE A 9 4.15 -9.36 -12.10
N ALA A 10 3.19 -8.44 -12.17
CA ALA A 10 3.44 -7.01 -12.23
C ALA A 10 4.22 -6.54 -10.99
N ASN A 11 3.78 -6.92 -9.79
CA ASN A 11 4.50 -6.59 -8.55
C ASN A 11 5.95 -7.12 -8.58
N GLN A 12 6.16 -8.36 -9.05
CA GLN A 12 7.52 -8.93 -9.19
C GLN A 12 8.41 -8.15 -10.17
N ILE A 13 7.84 -7.69 -11.28
CA ILE A 13 8.55 -6.84 -12.24
C ILE A 13 8.94 -5.51 -11.57
N ILE A 14 8.02 -4.88 -10.83
CA ILE A 14 8.28 -3.59 -10.17
C ILE A 14 9.33 -3.73 -9.07
N TYR A 15 9.31 -4.81 -8.28
CA TYR A 15 10.39 -5.10 -7.32
C TYR A 15 11.75 -5.16 -8.03
N PHE A 16 11.85 -5.95 -9.10
CA PHE A 16 13.10 -6.11 -9.85
C PHE A 16 13.62 -4.79 -10.42
N PHE A 17 12.74 -3.99 -11.03
CA PHE A 17 13.13 -2.68 -11.57
C PHE A 17 13.52 -1.70 -10.47
N SER A 18 12.79 -1.68 -9.34
CA SER A 18 13.10 -0.79 -8.23
C SER A 18 14.44 -1.14 -7.58
N ASP A 19 14.76 -2.43 -7.44
CA ASP A 19 16.05 -2.86 -6.92
C ASP A 19 17.17 -2.50 -7.89
N LYS A 20 16.98 -2.72 -9.20
CA LYS A 20 17.97 -2.36 -10.21
C LYS A 20 18.27 -0.86 -10.23
N VAL A 21 17.23 -0.02 -10.18
CA VAL A 21 17.39 1.44 -10.10
C VAL A 21 18.12 1.85 -8.81
N ALA A 22 17.82 1.18 -7.69
CA ALA A 22 18.53 1.44 -6.44
C ALA A 22 20.02 1.02 -6.48
N GLU A 23 20.37 -0.03 -7.23
CA GLU A 23 21.77 -0.42 -7.48
C GLU A 23 22.52 0.61 -8.31
N ASP A 24 21.87 1.13 -9.35
CA ASP A 24 22.48 2.05 -10.30
C ASP A 24 22.76 3.42 -9.66
N LEU A 25 22.20 3.72 -8.48
CA LEU A 25 22.55 4.90 -7.68
C LEU A 25 23.93 4.81 -7.00
N HIS A 26 24.63 3.67 -7.11
CA HIS A 26 25.99 3.45 -6.56
C HIS A 26 26.13 3.88 -5.09
N LEU A 27 25.08 3.62 -4.28
CA LEU A 27 25.07 3.97 -2.87
C LEU A 27 26.03 3.07 -2.10
N TRP A 28 26.99 3.68 -1.38
CA TRP A 28 28.03 2.98 -0.63
C TRP A 28 27.49 2.06 0.48
N TYR A 29 26.36 2.43 1.08
CA TYR A 29 25.76 1.71 2.19
C TYR A 29 24.50 0.95 1.74
N LYS A 30 24.43 -0.34 2.08
CA LYS A 30 23.29 -1.22 1.78
C LYS A 30 21.96 -0.64 2.29
N GLU A 31 21.99 0.05 3.41
CA GLU A 31 20.82 0.67 4.02
C GLU A 31 20.25 1.82 3.18
N HIS A 32 21.13 2.65 2.60
CA HIS A 32 20.68 3.70 1.69
C HIS A 32 20.08 3.12 0.42
N LYS A 33 20.64 2.01 -0.08
CA LYS A 33 20.04 1.24 -1.19
C LYS A 33 18.63 0.76 -0.82
N GLN A 34 18.46 0.14 0.34
CA GLN A 34 17.15 -0.35 0.81
C GLN A 34 16.14 0.79 1.03
N LYS A 35 16.58 1.92 1.57
CA LYS A 35 15.75 3.11 1.72
C LYS A 35 15.30 3.67 0.36
N ALA A 36 16.21 3.77 -0.61
CA ALA A 36 15.90 4.22 -1.96
C ALA A 36 14.93 3.25 -2.67
N TYR A 37 15.23 1.96 -2.60
CA TYR A 37 14.38 0.88 -3.10
C TYR A 37 12.95 0.96 -2.54
N LEU A 38 12.81 1.07 -1.21
CA LEU A 38 11.49 1.21 -0.56
C LEU A 38 10.73 2.43 -1.08
N GLY A 39 11.40 3.57 -1.22
CA GLY A 39 10.80 4.79 -1.72
C GLY A 39 10.32 4.68 -3.18
N PHE A 40 11.18 4.18 -4.07
CA PHE A 40 10.82 3.98 -5.49
C PHE A 40 9.70 2.97 -5.65
N TYR A 41 9.79 1.85 -4.94
CA TYR A 41 8.79 0.79 -4.98
C TYR A 41 7.43 1.33 -4.54
N LEU A 42 7.35 2.01 -3.40
CA LEU A 42 6.08 2.53 -2.91
C LEU A 42 5.48 3.59 -3.86
N ILE A 43 6.29 4.50 -4.39
CA ILE A 43 5.81 5.51 -5.36
C ILE A 43 5.26 4.82 -6.61
N ALA A 44 5.96 3.82 -7.14
CA ALA A 44 5.51 3.06 -8.29
C ALA A 44 4.16 2.37 -8.03
N MET A 45 4.03 1.67 -6.89
CA MET A 45 2.79 0.99 -6.50
C MET A 45 1.61 1.94 -6.29
N VAL A 46 1.85 3.13 -5.73
CA VAL A 46 0.79 4.14 -5.54
C VAL A 46 0.34 4.72 -6.88
N LEU A 47 1.28 5.00 -7.79
CA LEU A 47 0.94 5.45 -9.15
C LEU A 47 0.17 4.38 -9.93
N GLU A 48 0.58 3.12 -9.83
CA GLU A 48 -0.14 1.99 -10.41
C GLU A 48 -1.56 1.91 -9.86
N LEU A 49 -1.73 1.92 -8.53
CA LEU A 49 -3.04 1.91 -7.88
C LEU A 49 -3.95 3.06 -8.37
N MET A 50 -3.41 4.26 -8.50
CA MET A 50 -4.17 5.41 -9.00
C MET A 50 -4.63 5.21 -10.45
N MET A 51 -3.76 4.70 -11.32
CA MET A 51 -4.12 4.40 -12.71
C MET A 51 -5.16 3.29 -12.80
N ASP A 52 -5.00 2.22 -12.02
CA ASP A 52 -5.93 1.10 -11.97
C ASP A 52 -7.32 1.52 -11.52
N LEU A 53 -7.41 2.36 -10.49
CA LEU A 53 -8.68 2.91 -10.04
C LEU A 53 -9.34 3.78 -11.11
N PHE A 54 -8.57 4.59 -11.84
CA PHE A 54 -9.08 5.42 -12.92
C PHE A 54 -9.64 4.57 -14.08
N PHE A 55 -8.84 3.62 -14.58
CA PHE A 55 -9.26 2.74 -15.68
C PHE A 55 -10.40 1.82 -15.28
N THR A 56 -10.41 1.31 -14.05
CA THR A 56 -11.50 0.49 -13.50
C THR A 56 -12.79 1.31 -13.41
N ALA A 57 -12.72 2.55 -12.93
CA ALA A 57 -13.87 3.44 -12.91
C ALA A 57 -14.40 3.69 -14.33
N ARG A 58 -13.53 4.01 -15.29
CA ARG A 58 -13.98 4.26 -16.66
C ARG A 58 -14.57 3.03 -17.33
N THR A 59 -13.96 1.87 -17.15
CA THR A 59 -14.41 0.60 -17.72
C THR A 59 -15.73 0.15 -17.11
N THR A 60 -15.87 0.26 -15.79
CA THR A 60 -17.11 -0.07 -15.07
C THR A 60 -18.26 0.81 -15.54
N PHE A 61 -18.02 2.11 -15.72
CA PHE A 61 -19.03 3.03 -16.26
C PHE A 61 -19.52 2.60 -17.65
N ASN A 62 -18.61 2.30 -18.57
CA ASN A 62 -18.96 1.85 -19.92
C ASN A 62 -19.75 0.52 -19.88
N GLN A 63 -19.38 -0.41 -19.01
CA GLN A 63 -20.11 -1.67 -18.81
C GLN A 63 -21.53 -1.44 -18.27
N LEU A 64 -21.70 -0.52 -17.32
CA LEU A 64 -23.01 -0.20 -16.75
C LEU A 64 -23.93 0.49 -17.77
N ILE A 65 -23.38 1.37 -18.62
CA ILE A 65 -24.12 1.98 -19.73
C ILE A 65 -24.54 0.92 -20.75
N ALA A 66 -23.62 0.05 -21.16
CA ALA A 66 -23.91 -1.03 -22.10
C ALA A 66 -24.98 -1.99 -21.58
N ALA A 67 -25.01 -2.22 -20.26
CA ALA A 67 -26.05 -3.00 -19.58
C ALA A 67 -27.36 -2.23 -19.35
N GLY A 68 -27.47 -0.98 -19.80
CA GLY A 68 -28.69 -0.16 -19.66
C GLY A 68 -29.08 0.15 -18.21
N ARG A 69 -28.10 0.17 -17.28
CA ARG A 69 -28.37 0.44 -15.87
C ARG A 69 -28.84 1.89 -15.67
N ARG A 70 -29.74 2.07 -14.70
CA ARG A 70 -30.36 3.34 -14.35
C ARG A 70 -30.05 3.68 -12.89
N THR A 71 -30.13 4.96 -12.56
CA THR A 71 -30.05 5.45 -11.18
C THR A 71 -31.27 4.99 -10.39
N TYR A 72 -31.25 5.21 -9.06
CA TYR A 72 -32.41 4.94 -8.21
C TYR A 72 -33.65 5.74 -8.64
N GLY A 73 -33.47 6.94 -9.21
CA GLY A 73 -34.54 7.77 -9.75
C GLY A 73 -35.04 7.35 -11.15
N GLY A 74 -34.48 6.29 -11.74
CA GLY A 74 -34.89 5.80 -13.06
C GLY A 74 -34.23 6.51 -14.26
N GLU A 75 -33.36 7.48 -14.02
CA GLU A 75 -32.57 8.16 -15.06
C GLU A 75 -31.46 7.24 -15.57
N LYS A 76 -31.11 7.31 -16.86
CA LYS A 76 -30.00 6.50 -17.38
C LYS A 76 -28.67 7.11 -16.92
N LEU A 77 -27.68 6.25 -16.66
CA LEU A 77 -26.34 6.72 -16.28
C LEU A 77 -25.68 7.58 -17.37
N SER A 78 -26.06 7.40 -18.64
CA SER A 78 -25.58 8.19 -19.77
C SER A 78 -26.04 9.65 -19.74
N ASP A 79 -27.16 9.92 -19.06
CA ASP A 79 -27.86 11.20 -19.13
C ASP A 79 -27.40 12.16 -18.01
N LEU A 80 -26.55 11.68 -17.09
CA LEU A 80 -25.98 12.46 -16.00
C LEU A 80 -24.95 13.47 -16.53
N ALA A 81 -25.06 14.72 -16.08
CA ALA A 81 -24.28 15.84 -16.62
C ALA A 81 -22.82 15.84 -16.16
N SER A 82 -22.55 15.33 -14.95
CA SER A 82 -21.22 15.37 -14.35
C SER A 82 -20.69 13.99 -13.95
N TRP A 83 -19.39 13.78 -14.12
CA TRP A 83 -18.72 12.56 -13.66
C TRP A 83 -18.82 12.39 -12.14
N HIS A 84 -18.90 13.51 -11.42
CA HIS A 84 -19.10 13.52 -9.97
C HIS A 84 -20.43 12.85 -9.58
N GLU A 85 -21.53 13.23 -10.23
CA GLU A 85 -22.84 12.60 -10.03
C GLU A 85 -22.79 11.11 -10.35
N VAL A 86 -22.18 10.73 -11.48
CA VAL A 86 -22.02 9.32 -11.88
C VAL A 86 -21.35 8.50 -10.77
N VAL A 87 -20.21 8.97 -10.26
CA VAL A 87 -19.45 8.28 -9.19
C VAL A 87 -20.23 8.24 -7.87
N GLN A 88 -21.09 9.22 -7.60
CA GLN A 88 -21.92 9.24 -6.41
C GLN A 88 -23.14 8.32 -6.50
N THR A 89 -23.54 7.87 -7.70
CA THR A 89 -24.65 6.93 -7.82
C THR A 89 -24.37 5.61 -7.10
N TYR A 90 -25.39 5.06 -6.42
CA TYR A 90 -25.29 3.78 -5.73
C TYR A 90 -24.82 2.65 -6.65
N VAL A 91 -25.32 2.62 -7.90
CA VAL A 91 -24.97 1.59 -8.88
C VAL A 91 -23.47 1.62 -9.19
N MET A 92 -22.91 2.81 -9.40
CA MET A 92 -21.48 2.97 -9.65
C MET A 92 -20.64 2.62 -8.43
N GLN A 93 -21.00 3.13 -7.24
CA GLN A 93 -20.28 2.83 -6.00
C GLN A 93 -20.31 1.35 -5.65
N ASN A 94 -21.43 0.67 -5.88
CA ASN A 94 -21.56 -0.75 -5.63
C ASN A 94 -20.72 -1.58 -6.62
N ALA A 95 -20.73 -1.22 -7.91
CA ALA A 95 -19.90 -1.90 -8.90
C ALA A 95 -18.41 -1.71 -8.63
N LEU A 96 -17.98 -0.47 -8.36
CA LEU A 96 -16.58 -0.16 -8.01
C LEU A 96 -16.16 -0.83 -6.70
N GLY A 97 -17.03 -0.83 -5.69
CA GLY A 97 -16.76 -1.49 -4.42
C GLY A 97 -16.52 -2.99 -4.58
N ASN A 98 -17.28 -3.67 -5.44
CA ASN A 98 -17.04 -5.08 -5.74
C ASN A 98 -15.71 -5.29 -6.50
N GLN A 99 -15.43 -4.50 -7.52
CA GLN A 99 -14.16 -4.60 -8.26
C GLN A 99 -12.95 -4.34 -7.37
N LEU A 100 -13.04 -3.31 -6.51
CA LEU A 100 -11.98 -3.00 -5.56
C LEU A 100 -11.83 -4.09 -4.50
N LEU A 101 -12.91 -4.75 -4.08
CA LEU A 101 -12.85 -5.86 -3.12
C LEU A 101 -12.18 -7.09 -3.72
N ASP A 102 -12.49 -7.41 -4.99
CA ASP A 102 -11.84 -8.51 -5.72
C ASP A 102 -10.35 -8.23 -5.99
N TYR A 103 -10.00 -6.96 -6.21
CA TYR A 103 -8.62 -6.51 -6.30
C TYR A 103 -7.92 -6.65 -4.94
N ALA A 104 -8.50 -6.09 -3.87
CA ALA A 104 -7.91 -6.11 -2.54
C ALA A 104 -7.72 -7.54 -2.00
N PHE A 105 -8.78 -8.36 -2.00
CA PHE A 105 -8.75 -9.71 -1.45
C PHE A 105 -9.25 -10.76 -2.44
N PRO A 106 -8.50 -11.85 -2.67
CA PRO A 106 -7.21 -12.19 -2.05
C PRO A 106 -6.00 -11.55 -2.75
N SER A 107 -6.20 -10.82 -3.85
CA SER A 107 -5.14 -10.56 -4.84
C SER A 107 -4.00 -9.69 -4.33
N THR A 108 -4.28 -8.62 -3.58
CA THR A 108 -3.22 -7.73 -3.06
C THR A 108 -2.89 -8.02 -1.59
N PHE A 109 -3.92 -8.24 -0.75
CA PHE A 109 -3.72 -8.37 0.70
C PHE A 109 -3.04 -9.68 1.12
N LEU A 110 -3.23 -10.76 0.36
CA LEU A 110 -2.81 -12.10 0.80
C LEU A 110 -1.96 -12.84 -0.22
N ALA A 111 -2.36 -12.84 -1.50
CA ALA A 111 -1.72 -13.66 -2.51
C ALA A 111 -0.21 -13.40 -2.65
N PRO A 112 0.30 -12.15 -2.67
CA PRO A 112 1.74 -11.90 -2.79
C PRO A 112 2.51 -12.56 -1.64
N PHE A 113 2.00 -12.45 -0.41
CA PHE A 113 2.61 -13.03 0.79
C PHE A 113 2.51 -14.56 0.88
N LEU A 114 1.58 -15.18 0.15
CA LEU A 114 1.50 -16.64 0.00
C LEU A 114 2.43 -17.16 -1.08
N PHE A 115 2.56 -16.43 -2.19
CA PHE A 115 3.37 -16.86 -3.34
C PHE A 115 4.86 -16.53 -3.17
N GLU A 116 5.20 -15.45 -2.48
CA GLU A 116 6.57 -15.08 -2.14
C GLU A 116 7.36 -16.24 -1.49
N PRO A 117 6.85 -16.93 -0.44
CA PRO A 117 7.57 -18.07 0.12
C PRO A 117 7.67 -19.28 -0.80
N LEU A 118 6.67 -19.50 -1.66
CA LEU A 118 6.71 -20.59 -2.65
C LEU A 118 7.80 -20.33 -3.70
N LEU A 119 7.86 -19.11 -4.24
CA LEU A 119 8.90 -18.70 -5.19
C LEU A 119 10.28 -18.72 -4.51
N GLY A 120 10.35 -18.25 -3.28
CA GLY A 120 11.53 -18.31 -2.43
C GLY A 120 12.10 -19.71 -2.26
N PHE A 121 11.23 -20.68 -1.99
CA PHE A 121 11.63 -22.09 -1.87
C PHE A 121 12.22 -22.64 -3.17
N ILE A 122 11.65 -22.27 -4.32
CA ILE A 122 12.17 -22.65 -5.64
C ILE A 122 13.55 -22.02 -5.86
N LEU A 123 13.70 -20.71 -5.62
CA LEU A 123 14.97 -20.00 -5.76
C LEU A 123 16.05 -20.56 -4.83
N TYR A 124 15.70 -20.95 -3.61
CA TYR A 124 16.61 -21.61 -2.68
C TYR A 124 17.18 -22.93 -3.23
N HIS A 125 16.33 -23.75 -3.89
CA HIS A 125 16.79 -25.00 -4.52
C HIS A 125 17.69 -24.72 -5.73
N LEU A 126 17.36 -23.71 -6.54
CA LEU A 126 18.22 -23.27 -7.63
C LEU A 126 19.57 -22.75 -7.13
N GLY A 127 19.58 -21.95 -6.07
CA GLY A 127 20.80 -21.48 -5.41
C GLY A 127 21.67 -22.63 -4.92
N LYS A 128 21.08 -23.67 -4.31
CA LYS A 128 21.80 -24.89 -3.94
C LYS A 128 22.42 -25.61 -5.14
N LEU A 129 21.67 -25.76 -6.24
CA LEU A 129 22.16 -26.38 -7.46
C LEU A 129 23.32 -25.57 -8.08
N MET A 130 23.22 -24.24 -8.07
CA MET A 130 24.27 -23.34 -8.53
C MET A 130 25.55 -23.47 -7.70
N VAL A 131 25.44 -23.45 -6.37
CA VAL A 131 26.60 -23.63 -5.47
C VAL A 131 27.23 -25.01 -5.63
N ARG A 132 26.43 -26.06 -5.83
CA ARG A 132 26.95 -27.42 -6.06
C ARG A 132 27.65 -27.59 -7.42
N SER A 133 27.23 -26.84 -8.44
CA SER A 133 27.79 -26.94 -9.79
C SER A 133 29.05 -26.09 -9.99
N HIS A 134 29.24 -25.05 -9.17
CA HIS A 134 30.35 -24.10 -9.32
C HIS A 134 31.25 -24.08 -8.08
N VAL A 135 32.28 -24.94 -8.09
CA VAL A 135 33.27 -25.05 -7.00
C VAL A 135 34.10 -23.77 -6.83
N ALA A 136 34.18 -22.93 -7.87
CA ALA A 136 34.93 -21.67 -7.86
C ALA A 136 34.24 -20.54 -7.09
N LEU A 137 32.99 -20.70 -6.64
CA LEU A 137 32.30 -19.68 -5.87
C LEU A 137 32.98 -19.43 -4.53
N SER A 138 33.20 -18.15 -4.20
CA SER A 138 33.64 -17.77 -2.86
C SER A 138 32.61 -18.23 -1.82
N LYS A 139 33.05 -18.54 -0.60
CA LYS A 139 32.16 -18.92 0.51
C LYS A 139 31.08 -17.87 0.75
N TYR A 140 31.43 -16.59 0.58
CA TYR A 140 30.50 -15.48 0.73
C TYR A 140 29.43 -15.48 -0.37
N ASP A 141 29.83 -15.67 -1.63
CA ASP A 141 28.91 -15.69 -2.77
C ASP A 141 28.00 -16.92 -2.72
N ALA A 142 28.54 -18.07 -2.30
CA ALA A 142 27.76 -19.28 -2.08
C ALA A 142 26.72 -19.10 -0.97
N GLN A 143 27.07 -18.41 0.13
CA GLN A 143 26.12 -18.05 1.16
C GLN A 143 25.06 -17.08 0.62
N SER A 144 25.47 -16.06 -0.15
CA SER A 144 24.56 -15.10 -0.78
C SER A 144 23.52 -15.80 -1.67
N ALA A 145 23.98 -16.67 -2.57
CA ALA A 145 23.14 -17.41 -3.52
C ALA A 145 22.08 -18.30 -2.85
N VAL A 146 22.38 -18.87 -1.67
CA VAL A 146 21.43 -19.70 -0.90
C VAL A 146 20.62 -18.86 0.09
N SER A 147 21.09 -17.67 0.45
CA SER A 147 20.42 -16.75 1.38
C SER A 147 19.41 -15.81 0.73
N TRP A 148 19.28 -15.82 -0.61
CA TRP A 148 18.41 -14.92 -1.37
C TRP A 148 17.00 -14.77 -0.77
N PHE A 149 16.40 -15.89 -0.35
CA PHE A 149 15.05 -15.89 0.20
C PHE A 149 14.92 -15.30 1.62
N TRP A 150 16.02 -15.22 2.38
CA TRP A 150 15.97 -14.96 3.83
C TRP A 150 16.58 -13.62 4.24
N VAL A 151 17.10 -12.83 3.29
CA VAL A 151 17.55 -11.47 3.60
C VAL A 151 16.32 -10.58 3.63
N ASN A 152 15.94 -10.18 4.84
CA ASN A 152 14.77 -9.35 5.14
C ASN A 152 14.64 -8.21 4.13
N ASP A 153 13.71 -8.35 3.19
CA ASP A 153 13.41 -7.31 2.23
C ASP A 153 12.47 -6.33 2.92
N LEU A 154 12.98 -5.12 3.17
CA LEU A 154 12.21 -4.08 3.84
C LEU A 154 11.06 -3.56 2.95
N SER A 155 10.91 -4.09 1.74
CA SER A 155 9.74 -3.95 0.87
C SER A 155 8.42 -4.25 1.58
N ARG A 156 8.42 -5.13 2.59
CA ARG A 156 7.23 -5.44 3.40
C ARG A 156 6.56 -4.21 4.02
N TYR A 157 7.33 -3.16 4.32
CA TYR A 157 6.76 -1.88 4.75
C TYR A 157 5.89 -1.26 3.68
N ALA A 158 6.35 -1.23 2.43
CA ALA A 158 5.58 -0.67 1.33
C ALA A 158 4.32 -1.49 1.06
N ASP A 159 4.39 -2.82 1.10
CA ASP A 159 3.21 -3.67 0.89
C ASP A 159 2.16 -3.47 2.00
N THR A 160 2.61 -3.34 3.24
CA THR A 160 1.73 -3.03 4.39
C THR A 160 1.08 -1.65 4.25
N ILE A 161 1.85 -0.63 3.82
CA ILE A 161 1.34 0.72 3.57
C ILE A 161 0.36 0.73 2.39
N LEU A 162 0.62 -0.05 1.35
CA LEU A 162 -0.24 -0.20 0.19
C LEU A 162 -1.57 -0.88 0.56
N ASN A 163 -1.52 -1.98 1.33
CA ASN A 163 -2.70 -2.66 1.84
C ASN A 163 -3.58 -1.71 2.65
N LEU A 164 -2.95 -0.92 3.54
CA LEU A 164 -3.66 0.10 4.30
C LEU A 164 -4.25 1.16 3.37
N THR A 165 -3.48 1.65 2.39
CA THR A 165 -3.93 2.64 1.38
C THR A 165 -5.18 2.18 0.66
N ILE A 166 -5.21 0.93 0.18
CA ILE A 166 -6.40 0.34 -0.47
C ILE A 166 -7.57 0.27 0.51
N ALA A 167 -7.34 -0.13 1.75
CA ALA A 167 -8.40 -0.20 2.76
C ALA A 167 -9.01 1.17 3.08
N VAL A 168 -8.22 2.25 3.18
CA VAL A 168 -8.76 3.60 3.38
C VAL A 168 -9.49 4.15 2.16
N ILE A 169 -9.16 3.72 0.94
CA ILE A 169 -9.92 4.08 -0.27
C ILE A 169 -11.37 3.56 -0.21
N PHE A 170 -11.63 2.42 0.46
CA PHE A 170 -13.01 1.97 0.70
C PHE A 170 -13.84 2.99 1.48
N LEU A 171 -13.23 3.84 2.33
CA LEU A 171 -13.95 4.89 3.04
C LEU A 171 -14.56 5.94 2.08
N ALA A 172 -14.00 6.11 0.88
CA ALA A 172 -14.60 6.96 -0.15
C ALA A 172 -15.86 6.32 -0.75
N ILE A 173 -15.91 4.99 -0.81
CA ILE A 173 -16.99 4.19 -1.39
C ILE A 173 -18.17 4.06 -0.39
N HIS A 174 -19.28 3.49 -0.84
CA HIS A 174 -20.42 3.15 0.01
C HIS A 174 -20.03 2.25 1.20
N GLY A 175 -20.61 2.52 2.38
CA GLY A 175 -20.20 1.91 3.65
C GLY A 175 -20.40 0.39 3.76
N GLY A 176 -21.21 -0.23 2.89
CA GLY A 176 -21.45 -1.68 2.88
C GLY A 176 -20.19 -2.55 2.68
N PHE A 177 -19.11 -1.98 2.14
CA PHE A 177 -17.85 -2.70 1.92
C PHE A 177 -16.83 -2.53 3.06
N ASN A 178 -16.96 -1.49 3.89
CA ASN A 178 -15.92 -1.11 4.86
C ASN A 178 -15.63 -2.24 5.85
N ALA A 179 -16.66 -2.80 6.48
CA ALA A 179 -16.48 -3.89 7.46
C ALA A 179 -15.79 -5.11 6.85
N ARG A 180 -16.11 -5.45 5.59
CA ARG A 180 -15.48 -6.57 4.87
C ARG A 180 -14.02 -6.26 4.52
N ALA A 181 -13.76 -5.07 3.96
CA ALA A 181 -12.42 -4.64 3.58
C ALA A 181 -11.47 -4.60 4.78
N PHE A 182 -11.88 -3.98 5.90
CA PHE A 182 -11.08 -3.96 7.12
C PHE A 182 -10.99 -5.33 7.80
N GLY A 183 -12.03 -6.16 7.72
CA GLY A 183 -11.97 -7.55 8.20
C GLY A 183 -10.96 -8.39 7.43
N TYR A 184 -10.94 -8.30 6.10
CA TYR A 184 -9.93 -8.96 5.27
C TYR A 184 -8.53 -8.40 5.52
N LEU A 185 -8.38 -7.07 5.63
CA LEU A 185 -7.11 -6.44 5.97
C LEU A 185 -6.55 -6.98 7.29
N LEU A 186 -7.38 -7.02 8.35
CA LEU A 186 -6.99 -7.53 9.66
C LEU A 186 -6.58 -9.00 9.59
N GLY A 187 -7.37 -9.85 8.93
CA GLY A 187 -7.06 -11.26 8.78
C GLY A 187 -5.75 -11.50 8.02
N CYS A 188 -5.51 -10.75 6.94
CA CYS A 188 -4.29 -10.86 6.15
C CYS A 188 -3.08 -10.34 6.93
N HIS A 189 -3.19 -9.21 7.62
CA HIS A 189 -2.09 -8.65 8.42
C HIS A 189 -1.76 -9.53 9.63
N LEU A 190 -2.74 -10.20 10.23
CA LEU A 190 -2.49 -11.21 11.25
C LEU A 190 -1.67 -12.38 10.68
N TYR A 191 -2.04 -12.88 9.50
CA TYR A 191 -1.27 -13.90 8.81
C TYR A 191 0.17 -13.43 8.51
N ILE A 192 0.33 -12.25 7.90
CA ILE A 192 1.64 -11.68 7.56
C ILE A 192 2.49 -11.53 8.82
N TYR A 193 1.93 -10.99 9.90
CA TYR A 193 2.64 -10.85 11.17
C TYR A 193 3.12 -12.20 11.73
N LEU A 194 2.24 -13.20 11.78
CA LEU A 194 2.59 -14.53 12.29
C LEU A 194 3.65 -15.21 11.40
N PHE A 195 3.50 -15.09 10.08
CA PHE A 195 4.43 -15.64 9.12
C PHE A 195 5.81 -14.97 9.25
N ASP A 196 5.86 -13.64 9.28
CA ASP A 196 7.10 -12.86 9.39
C ASP A 196 7.79 -13.10 10.73
N HIS A 197 7.01 -13.21 11.81
CA HIS A 197 7.53 -13.55 13.12
C HIS A 197 8.15 -14.95 13.13
N TRP A 198 7.47 -15.94 12.54
CA TRP A 198 8.03 -17.28 12.39
C TRP A 198 9.31 -17.27 11.53
N MET A 199 9.29 -16.54 10.42
CA MET A 199 10.41 -16.42 9.49
C MET A 199 11.64 -15.81 10.15
N LEU A 200 11.43 -14.74 10.92
CA LEU A 200 12.48 -14.07 11.69
C LEU A 200 13.12 -15.00 12.72
N LEU A 201 12.30 -15.76 13.46
CA LEU A 201 12.80 -16.64 14.54
C LEU A 201 13.46 -17.93 14.04
N ARG A 202 13.01 -18.47 12.90
CA ARG A 202 13.38 -19.84 12.48
C ARG A 202 14.26 -19.89 11.24
N ALA A 203 14.22 -18.87 10.40
CA ALA A 203 14.78 -18.98 9.07
C ALA A 203 15.81 -17.90 8.71
N MET A 204 15.79 -16.75 9.37
CA MET A 204 16.80 -15.71 9.16
C MET A 204 18.07 -16.03 9.98
N PRO A 205 19.21 -16.32 9.33
CA PRO A 205 20.43 -16.68 10.06
C PRO A 205 21.02 -15.49 10.82
N ARG A 206 20.85 -14.25 10.32
CA ARG A 206 21.26 -13.00 10.96
C ARG A 206 20.40 -11.85 10.47
N ALA A 207 19.66 -11.20 11.37
CA ALA A 207 19.00 -9.93 11.08
C ALA A 207 19.82 -8.79 11.70
N ARG A 208 20.33 -7.88 10.86
CA ARG A 208 21.01 -6.65 11.31
C ARG A 208 20.06 -5.48 11.11
N TYR A 209 19.31 -5.14 12.17
CA TYR A 209 18.45 -3.96 12.23
C TYR A 209 19.26 -2.75 12.69
N ASN A 210 20.29 -2.37 11.94
CA ASN A 210 21.28 -1.45 12.51
C ASN A 210 20.89 0.03 12.40
N LEU A 211 19.88 0.40 11.61
CA LEU A 211 19.45 1.80 11.52
C LEU A 211 17.93 1.96 11.35
N MET A 212 17.36 2.85 12.17
CA MET A 212 15.97 3.35 12.07
C MET A 212 15.69 4.11 10.75
N SER A 213 16.60 4.11 9.77
CA SER A 213 16.52 4.95 8.56
C SER A 213 15.36 4.54 7.65
N VAL A 214 15.12 3.22 7.55
CA VAL A 214 14.05 2.64 6.74
C VAL A 214 12.73 2.75 7.48
N ASP A 215 12.72 2.49 8.79
CA ASP A 215 11.55 2.72 9.65
C ASP A 215 11.12 4.18 9.61
N SER A 216 12.08 5.11 9.67
CA SER A 216 11.82 6.56 9.54
C SER A 216 11.15 6.88 8.20
N LEU A 217 11.62 6.28 7.11
CA LEU A 217 10.99 6.45 5.81
C LEU A 217 9.58 5.85 5.81
N ALA A 218 9.38 4.65 6.35
CA ALA A 218 8.05 4.03 6.44
C ALA A 218 7.06 4.90 7.23
N HIS A 219 7.47 5.47 8.38
CA HIS A 219 6.67 6.40 9.16
C HIS A 219 6.34 7.69 8.40
N MET A 220 7.30 8.21 7.61
CA MET A 220 7.03 9.32 6.70
C MET A 220 6.01 8.93 5.63
N MET A 221 6.15 7.75 5.04
CA MET A 221 5.28 7.25 3.97
C MET A 221 3.85 6.90 4.43
N MET A 222 3.61 6.68 5.73
CA MET A 222 2.26 6.59 6.31
C MET A 222 1.40 7.84 6.06
N VAL A 223 2.02 8.94 5.63
CA VAL A 223 1.32 10.12 5.13
C VAL A 223 0.31 9.81 4.01
N ILE A 224 0.59 8.80 3.19
CA ILE A 224 -0.27 8.44 2.04
C ILE A 224 -1.62 7.89 2.53
N PRO A 225 -1.68 6.77 3.27
CA PRO A 225 -2.95 6.25 3.77
C PRO A 225 -3.66 7.24 4.71
N ASN A 226 -2.93 7.92 5.59
CA ASN A 226 -3.54 8.88 6.53
C ASN A 226 -4.11 10.11 5.83
N GLY A 227 -3.41 10.63 4.83
CA GLY A 227 -3.88 11.73 4.00
C GLY A 227 -5.12 11.35 3.20
N ILE A 228 -5.14 10.14 2.61
CA ILE A 228 -6.32 9.62 1.90
C ILE A 228 -7.50 9.44 2.87
N ALA A 229 -7.25 8.95 4.10
CA ALA A 229 -8.28 8.84 5.13
C ALA A 229 -8.92 10.21 5.43
N LEU A 230 -8.11 11.25 5.60
CA LEU A 230 -8.58 12.62 5.81
C LEU A 230 -9.38 13.13 4.61
N VAL A 231 -8.88 12.91 3.39
CA VAL A 231 -9.60 13.26 2.15
C VAL A 231 -10.96 12.56 2.09
N CYS A 232 -11.03 11.28 2.44
CA CYS A 232 -12.30 10.55 2.51
C CYS A 232 -13.25 11.13 3.55
N LEU A 233 -12.74 11.54 4.71
CA LEU A 233 -13.51 12.19 5.76
C LEU A 233 -14.07 13.54 5.26
N VAL A 234 -13.24 14.40 4.68
CA VAL A 234 -13.66 15.69 4.12
C VAL A 234 -14.69 15.48 3.01
N PHE A 235 -14.47 14.52 2.12
CA PHE A 235 -15.40 14.17 1.06
C PHE A 235 -16.76 13.70 1.60
N LYS A 236 -16.79 12.85 2.63
CA LYS A 236 -18.03 12.36 3.27
C LYS A 236 -18.73 13.41 4.13
N ALA A 237 -17.99 14.39 4.64
CA ALA A 237 -18.50 15.49 5.44
C ALA A 237 -19.10 16.62 4.57
N ASN A 238 -18.66 16.75 3.32
CA ASN A 238 -19.15 17.76 2.38
C ASN A 238 -20.68 17.69 2.19
N CYS A 239 -21.36 18.85 2.27
CA CYS A 239 -22.82 18.98 2.10
C CYS A 239 -23.68 18.18 3.10
N LYS A 240 -23.13 17.65 4.20
CA LYS A 240 -23.94 17.11 5.30
C LYS A 240 -24.31 18.22 6.28
N ASN A 241 -25.57 18.26 6.69
CA ASN A 241 -26.00 19.12 7.80
C ASN A 241 -25.31 18.67 9.09
N MET A 242 -24.17 19.28 9.39
CA MET A 242 -23.37 19.00 10.59
C MET A 242 -24.15 19.26 11.88
N GLN A 243 -25.22 20.07 11.85
CA GLN A 243 -26.09 20.32 13.01
C GLN A 243 -26.73 19.05 13.58
N GLU A 244 -26.98 18.03 12.76
CA GLU A 244 -27.59 16.76 13.20
C GLU A 244 -26.55 15.75 13.69
N HIS A 245 -25.26 15.93 13.34
CA HIS A 245 -24.22 14.97 13.69
C HIS A 245 -23.52 15.37 15.00
N PRO A 246 -23.27 14.44 15.95
CA PRO A 246 -22.63 14.76 17.24
C PRO A 246 -21.24 15.39 17.09
N LEU A 247 -20.53 15.08 16.00
CA LEU A 247 -19.22 15.67 15.68
C LEU A 247 -19.33 17.13 15.20
N GLY A 248 -20.47 17.55 14.64
CA GLY A 248 -20.68 18.90 14.15
C GLY A 248 -20.77 19.96 15.25
N ARG A 249 -21.00 19.56 16.52
CA ARG A 249 -20.88 20.48 17.67
C ARG A 249 -19.45 20.89 17.99
N LEU A 250 -18.46 20.08 17.60
CA LEU A 250 -17.04 20.34 17.85
C LEU A 250 -16.40 21.23 16.78
N MET A 251 -17.02 21.35 15.61
CA MET A 251 -16.50 22.15 14.50
C MET A 251 -17.47 23.30 14.21
N PRO A 252 -17.16 24.56 14.60
CA PRO A 252 -18.07 25.72 14.49
C PRO A 252 -18.21 26.25 13.06
N PHE A 253 -17.94 25.43 12.06
CA PHE A 253 -17.96 25.82 10.67
C PHE A 253 -19.37 25.65 10.11
N GLU A 254 -19.92 26.72 9.52
CA GLU A 254 -21.16 26.66 8.73
C GLU A 254 -21.06 25.56 7.67
N THR A 255 -22.19 24.94 7.31
CA THR A 255 -22.25 23.84 6.34
C THR A 255 -21.66 24.26 5.00
N TYR A 256 -20.40 23.93 4.75
CA TYR A 256 -19.79 24.11 3.44
C TYR A 256 -20.25 22.99 2.51
N CYS A 257 -20.75 23.39 1.34
CA CYS A 257 -21.10 22.47 0.25
C CYS A 257 -20.32 22.89 -0.99
N PHE A 258 -19.14 22.30 -1.16
CA PHE A 258 -18.33 22.49 -2.35
C PHE A 258 -18.82 21.56 -3.45
N VAL A 259 -18.92 22.08 -4.67
CA VAL A 259 -19.41 21.33 -5.84
C VAL A 259 -18.32 21.31 -6.91
N SER A 260 -18.24 20.21 -7.67
CA SER A 260 -17.38 20.10 -8.86
C SER A 260 -15.88 20.33 -8.55
N MET A 261 -15.20 21.18 -9.34
CA MET A 261 -13.77 21.44 -9.26
C MET A 261 -13.33 22.05 -7.93
N ASP A 262 -14.20 22.80 -7.26
CA ASP A 262 -13.87 23.40 -5.97
C ASP A 262 -13.74 22.33 -4.88
N LEU A 263 -14.58 21.30 -4.92
CA LEU A 263 -14.41 20.14 -4.04
C LEU A 263 -13.06 19.47 -4.28
N ILE A 264 -12.69 19.21 -5.53
CA ILE A 264 -11.39 18.58 -5.87
C ILE A 264 -10.22 19.42 -5.35
N ARG A 265 -10.27 20.75 -5.51
CA ARG A 265 -9.24 21.66 -5.00
C ARG A 265 -9.12 21.59 -3.47
N VAL A 266 -10.26 21.57 -2.76
CA VAL A 266 -10.29 21.45 -1.29
C VAL A 266 -9.73 20.09 -0.84
N LEU A 267 -10.06 19.00 -1.55
CA LEU A 267 -9.52 17.67 -1.24
C LEU A 267 -7.99 17.60 -1.44
N ILE A 268 -7.48 18.14 -2.54
CA ILE A 268 -6.04 18.23 -2.81
C ILE A 268 -5.35 19.08 -1.74
N LEU A 269 -5.92 20.25 -1.42
CA LEU A 269 -5.39 21.14 -0.39
C LEU A 269 -5.35 20.45 0.99
N ALA A 270 -6.42 19.76 1.37
CA ALA A 270 -6.49 19.01 2.63
C ALA A 270 -5.39 17.93 2.69
N PHE A 271 -5.18 17.19 1.60
CA PHE A 271 -4.11 16.20 1.51
C PHE A 271 -2.73 16.84 1.65
N VAL A 272 -2.44 17.91 0.91
CA VAL A 272 -1.13 18.60 0.92
C VAL A 272 -0.82 19.21 2.29
N VAL A 273 -1.81 19.84 2.92
CA VAL A 273 -1.67 20.42 4.27
C VAL A 273 -1.43 19.32 5.29
N HIS A 274 -2.23 18.25 5.27
CA HIS A 274 -2.01 17.10 6.14
C HIS A 274 -0.63 16.49 5.93
N ALA A 275 -0.22 16.31 4.68
CA ALA A 275 1.06 15.71 4.36
C ALA A 275 2.23 16.55 4.87
N SER A 276 2.18 17.86 4.68
CA SER A 276 3.18 18.79 5.21
C SER A 276 3.27 18.72 6.74
N ILE A 277 2.13 18.73 7.43
CA ILE A 277 2.07 18.65 8.89
C ILE A 277 2.57 17.29 9.40
N HIS A 278 2.12 16.18 8.80
CA HIS A 278 2.54 14.82 9.16
C HIS A 278 4.06 14.67 9.00
N MET A 279 4.60 15.07 7.85
CA MET A 279 6.04 15.00 7.58
C MET A 279 6.84 15.85 8.57
N PHE A 280 6.36 17.06 8.90
CA PHE A 280 6.99 17.91 9.89
C PHE A 280 6.98 17.30 11.30
N ILE A 281 5.83 16.79 11.76
CA ILE A 281 5.68 16.16 13.08
C ILE A 281 6.57 14.91 13.19
N VAL A 282 6.49 14.02 12.21
CA VAL A 282 7.30 12.79 12.18
C VAL A 282 8.78 13.14 12.15
N TYR A 283 9.20 14.12 11.35
CA TYR A 283 10.59 14.59 11.35
C TYR A 283 11.05 15.11 12.71
N MET A 284 10.23 15.92 13.38
CA MET A 284 10.53 16.45 14.71
C MET A 284 10.63 15.34 15.76
N ILE A 285 9.69 14.39 15.75
CA ILE A 285 9.67 13.25 16.69
C ILE A 285 10.89 12.36 16.46
N LEU A 286 11.19 11.98 15.21
CA LEU A 286 12.32 11.12 14.89
C LEU A 286 13.66 11.78 15.23
N ARG A 287 13.76 13.11 15.09
CA ARG A 287 14.95 13.85 15.52
C ARG A 287 15.15 13.79 17.04
N TYR A 288 14.06 13.78 17.81
CA TYR A 288 14.11 13.68 19.26
C TYR A 288 14.38 12.25 19.76
N ILE A 289 13.79 11.25 19.10
CA ILE A 289 13.92 9.83 19.45
C ILE A 289 15.26 9.23 19.02
N ARG A 290 16.09 9.94 18.23
CA ARG A 290 17.38 9.45 17.74
C ARG A 290 18.35 9.16 18.90
N VAL A 291 18.16 8.01 19.51
CA VAL A 291 19.09 7.35 20.42
C VAL A 291 20.03 6.61 19.50
N ASP A 292 21.29 7.01 19.49
CA ASP A 292 22.33 6.26 18.80
C ASP A 292 22.45 4.90 19.49
N HIS A 293 21.76 3.89 18.96
CA HIS A 293 21.94 2.53 19.42
C HIS A 293 23.36 2.12 19.04
N LYS A 294 24.20 1.87 20.07
CA LYS A 294 25.47 1.18 19.87
C LYS A 294 25.15 -0.12 19.16
N GLN A 295 25.74 -0.30 17.99
CA GLN A 295 25.60 -1.49 17.17
C GLN A 295 25.82 -2.73 18.05
N GLN A 296 24.78 -3.56 18.23
CA GLN A 296 24.94 -4.84 18.92
C GLN A 296 25.82 -5.73 18.05
N GLU A 297 26.99 -6.11 18.58
CA GLU A 297 27.95 -6.97 17.88
C GLU A 297 27.47 -8.43 17.81
N THR A 298 26.60 -8.86 18.73
CA THR A 298 26.08 -10.22 18.83
C THR A 298 24.80 -10.42 18.02
N ALA A 299 24.69 -11.54 17.32
CA ALA A 299 23.48 -11.88 16.56
C ALA A 299 22.38 -12.42 17.50
N TYR A 300 21.10 -12.15 17.20
CA TYR A 300 19.97 -12.70 17.97
C TYR A 300 19.93 -14.23 18.02
N ALA A 301 20.53 -14.92 17.04
CA ALA A 301 20.65 -16.38 17.03
C ALA A 301 21.74 -16.91 17.98
N GLU A 302 22.58 -16.04 18.53
CA GLU A 302 23.63 -16.36 19.50
C GLU A 302 23.19 -16.08 20.96
N LEU A 303 21.96 -15.59 21.15
CA LEU A 303 21.27 -15.37 22.43
C LEU A 303 20.25 -16.48 22.69
#